data_AF-A0A9P4RAE2-F1
#
_entry.id   AF-A0A9P4RAE2-F1
#
_cell.length_a   1.000
_cell.length_b   1.000
_cell.length_c   1.000
_cell.angle_alpha   90.00
_cell.angle_beta   90.00
_cell.angle_gamma   90.00
#
_symmetry.space_group_name_H-M   'P 1'
#
loop_
_entity.id
_entity.type
_entity.pdbx_description
1 polymer ?
#
loop_
_entity_poly.entity_id
_entity_poly.type
_entity_poly.pdbx_seq_one_letter_code
_entity_poly.pdbx_strand_id
1 'polypeptide(L)'
;MPAGALALVATVSLRTVIPLRDFLQRYLKREHRFSVSTVSGAESWGYFLEFHIPYYAVRSGPTVLDRRKLGSKPLRTYDELPLKSFSSDGETLYFYQAQTSSLCLGPDEWFWTEYFLVDTYFGSERGLHKYFDDCKYGEGFDPPLGGQGKLTNARYDPREYWLMKVNRRMAQATREWFALVDAFDERMKSYRNTIAGLSGDDVDKTHTKTLGCLIAKIQLFAGCIGGTIDAWRELYETKHPYFTTFGKPEWQVFLDRIDQNVVELSRLRRLLLARQDRFESRLRHYVAFPLLFSTALFSVNFIQPAHPIPWFLATLVMTSLLNYMLASHRIPFRRHLRRRLGGSANLSPV
;
A
#
# COMPACT_ATOMS: atom_id res chain seq x y z
N MET A 1 -16.14 23.24 13.55
CA MET A 1 -15.11 23.04 12.50
C MET A 1 -13.74 23.27 13.10
N PRO A 2 -12.67 22.62 12.63
CA PRO A 2 -11.31 22.94 13.06
C PRO A 2 -11.00 24.40 12.72
N ALA A 3 -10.39 25.14 13.64
CA ALA A 3 -10.14 26.58 13.49
C ALA A 3 -9.38 26.94 12.19
N GLY A 4 -8.45 26.09 11.74
CA GLY A 4 -7.72 26.30 10.50
C GLY A 4 -8.57 26.22 9.23
N ALA A 5 -9.60 25.36 9.20
CA ALA A 5 -10.53 25.30 8.08
C ALA A 5 -11.43 26.53 8.03
N LEU A 6 -11.87 27.03 9.19
CA LEU A 6 -12.64 28.27 9.29
C LEU A 6 -11.81 29.48 8.86
N ALA A 7 -10.54 29.55 9.28
CA ALA A 7 -9.62 30.60 8.85
C ALA A 7 -9.47 30.59 7.32
N LEU A 8 -9.20 29.43 6.71
CA LEU A 8 -9.11 29.30 5.25
C LEU A 8 -10.38 29.77 4.53
N VAL A 9 -11.55 29.35 5.01
CA VAL A 9 -12.84 29.76 4.42
C VAL A 9 -13.08 31.28 4.56
N ALA A 10 -12.68 31.87 5.69
CA ALA A 10 -12.86 33.28 5.95
C ALA A 10 -11.87 34.18 5.19
N THR A 11 -10.68 33.68 4.84
CA THR A 11 -9.59 34.49 4.26
C THR A 11 -9.28 34.17 2.80
N VAL A 12 -9.92 33.17 2.20
CA VAL A 12 -9.66 32.82 0.79
C VAL A 12 -10.16 33.91 -0.16
N SER A 13 -9.31 34.33 -1.10
CA SER A 13 -9.69 35.26 -2.16
C SER A 13 -10.72 34.60 -3.09
N LEU A 14 -11.74 35.36 -3.52
CA LEU A 14 -12.78 34.89 -4.46
C LEU A 14 -12.18 34.22 -5.72
N ARG A 15 -11.06 34.74 -6.23
CA ARG A 15 -10.36 34.20 -7.42
C ARG A 15 -9.76 32.82 -7.20
N THR A 16 -9.56 32.42 -5.94
CA THR A 16 -8.87 31.19 -5.54
C THR A 16 -9.81 30.15 -4.91
N VAL A 17 -11.09 30.51 -4.70
CA VAL A 17 -12.08 29.64 -4.06
C VAL A 17 -12.27 28.32 -4.81
N ILE A 18 -12.44 28.38 -6.15
CA ILE A 18 -12.68 27.19 -6.96
C ILE A 18 -11.45 26.26 -6.94
N PRO A 19 -10.23 26.73 -7.28
CA PRO A 19 -9.02 25.91 -7.18
C PRO A 19 -8.80 25.31 -5.79
N LEU A 20 -9.00 26.10 -4.73
CA LEU A 20 -8.82 25.62 -3.34
C LEU A 20 -9.85 24.56 -2.97
N ARG A 21 -11.13 24.76 -3.33
CA ARG A 21 -12.19 23.78 -3.09
C ARG A 21 -11.86 22.46 -3.78
N ASP A 22 -11.48 22.52 -5.05
CA ASP A 22 -11.18 21.33 -5.84
C ASP A 22 -9.97 20.59 -5.25
N PHE A 23 -8.90 21.31 -4.89
CA PHE A 23 -7.74 20.76 -4.17
C PHE A 23 -8.13 20.06 -2.86
N LEU A 24 -8.98 20.70 -2.03
CA LEU A 24 -9.46 20.09 -0.79
C LEU A 24 -10.28 18.83 -1.05
N GLN A 25 -11.13 18.83 -2.08
CA GLN A 25 -11.90 17.64 -2.46
C GLN A 25 -10.99 16.49 -2.88
N ARG A 26 -9.97 16.76 -3.71
CA ARG A 26 -8.98 15.74 -4.12
C ARG A 26 -8.17 15.22 -2.93
N TYR A 27 -7.82 16.10 -1.99
CA TYR A 27 -7.19 15.69 -0.73
C TYR A 27 -8.09 14.76 0.09
N LEU A 28 -9.37 15.09 0.25
CA LEU A 28 -10.32 14.27 0.99
C LEU A 28 -10.53 12.90 0.33
N LYS A 29 -10.63 12.85 -1.01
CA LYS A 29 -10.80 11.62 -1.82
C LYS A 29 -9.54 10.77 -1.92
N ARG A 30 -8.40 11.30 -1.49
CA ARG A 30 -7.09 10.65 -1.54
C ARG A 30 -6.63 10.34 -2.98
N GLU A 31 -6.78 11.31 -3.88
CA GLU A 31 -6.43 11.17 -5.30
C GLU A 31 -4.91 11.19 -5.53
N HIS A 32 -4.46 10.56 -6.63
CA HIS A 32 -3.10 10.66 -7.15
C HIS A 32 -3.08 11.72 -8.24
N ARG A 33 -2.23 12.75 -8.12
CA ARG A 33 -2.21 13.82 -9.12
C ARG A 33 -0.89 14.58 -9.09
N PHE A 34 -0.42 14.94 -10.28
CA PHE A 34 0.56 15.99 -10.50
C PHE A 34 0.04 16.85 -11.65
N SER A 35 -0.04 18.15 -11.47
CA SER A 35 -0.69 19.02 -12.45
C SER A 35 -0.05 20.39 -12.50
N VAL A 36 0.14 20.85 -13.73
CA VAL A 36 0.51 22.24 -14.05
C VAL A 36 -0.58 22.79 -14.95
N SER A 37 -1.24 23.83 -14.47
CA SER A 37 -2.29 24.52 -15.20
C SER A 37 -1.93 26.00 -15.29
N THR A 38 -1.71 26.48 -16.51
CA THR A 38 -1.59 27.91 -16.81
C THR A 38 -2.89 28.31 -17.50
N VAL A 39 -3.64 29.26 -16.94
CA VAL A 39 -4.87 29.69 -17.60
C VAL A 39 -4.57 30.92 -18.45
N SER A 40 -4.64 30.73 -19.76
CA SER A 40 -4.44 31.79 -20.76
C SER A 40 -5.79 32.30 -21.25
N GLY A 41 -6.05 33.60 -21.09
CA GLY A 41 -7.29 34.24 -21.52
C GLY A 41 -7.61 35.52 -20.73
N ALA A 42 -8.42 36.41 -21.31
CA ALA A 42 -8.77 37.70 -20.69
C ALA A 42 -9.62 37.55 -19.41
N GLU A 43 -10.30 36.41 -19.24
CA GLU A 43 -11.15 36.10 -18.08
C GLU A 43 -10.45 35.23 -17.03
N SER A 44 -9.22 34.79 -17.30
CA SER A 44 -8.54 33.79 -16.51
C SER A 44 -7.29 34.31 -15.81
N TRP A 45 -7.17 34.04 -14.52
CA TRP A 45 -6.13 34.59 -13.67
C TRP A 45 -5.20 33.50 -13.17
N GLY A 46 -3.91 33.62 -13.53
CA GLY A 46 -2.82 32.94 -12.85
C GLY A 46 -2.49 31.52 -13.31
N TYR A 47 -1.68 30.86 -12.49
CA TYR A 47 -1.23 29.48 -12.66
C TYR A 47 -1.55 28.65 -11.41
N PHE A 48 -1.52 27.32 -11.58
CA PHE A 48 -1.70 26.34 -10.53
C PHE A 48 -0.66 25.22 -10.70
N LEU A 49 0.14 24.98 -9.66
CA LEU A 49 1.02 23.82 -9.55
C LEU A 49 0.51 22.97 -8.38
N GLU A 50 0.06 21.77 -8.68
CA GLU A 50 -0.66 20.93 -7.73
C GLU A 50 -0.08 19.53 -7.71
N PHE A 51 0.05 18.95 -6.51
CA PHE A 51 0.24 17.52 -6.39
C PHE A 51 -0.49 16.91 -5.20
N HIS A 52 -0.80 15.62 -5.34
CA HIS A 52 -1.32 14.75 -4.30
C HIS A 52 -0.58 13.42 -4.37
N ILE A 53 0.13 13.08 -3.29
CA ILE A 53 0.92 11.85 -3.17
C ILE A 53 0.34 11.02 -2.01
N PRO A 54 -0.60 10.11 -2.29
CA PRO A 54 -1.01 9.07 -1.35
C PRO A 54 0.10 8.06 -1.11
N TYR A 55 0.25 7.62 0.14
CA TYR A 55 1.14 6.53 0.52
C TYR A 55 0.59 5.79 1.74
N TYR A 56 1.25 4.69 2.11
CA TYR A 56 0.98 4.00 3.36
C TYR A 56 2.23 3.99 4.22
N ALA A 57 2.06 4.36 5.48
CA ALA A 57 3.14 4.38 6.46
C ALA A 57 3.04 3.15 7.37
N VAL A 58 4.12 2.38 7.50
CA VAL A 58 4.16 1.21 8.41
C VAL A 58 4.74 1.63 9.76
N ARG A 59 4.07 1.28 10.86
CA ARG A 59 4.52 1.58 12.23
C ARG A 59 4.26 0.40 13.15
N SER A 60 5.17 0.18 14.10
CA SER A 60 4.98 -0.72 15.24
C SER A 60 4.32 0.02 16.42
N GLY A 61 3.84 -0.74 17.40
CA GLY A 61 3.30 -0.19 18.65
C GLY A 61 1.77 0.02 18.65
N PRO A 62 1.25 0.89 19.55
CA PRO A 62 -0.19 1.04 19.74
C PRO A 62 -0.87 1.66 18.52
N THR A 63 -2.10 1.24 18.27
CA THR A 63 -2.91 1.75 17.17
C THR A 63 -3.27 3.21 17.37
N VAL A 64 -3.31 3.93 16.25
CA VAL A 64 -3.59 5.35 16.23
C VAL A 64 -4.75 5.66 15.30
N LEU A 65 -5.89 6.07 15.89
CA LEU A 65 -7.05 6.49 15.14
C LEU A 65 -6.87 7.92 14.58
N ASP A 66 -7.19 8.11 13.30
CA ASP A 66 -7.37 9.45 12.75
C ASP A 66 -8.61 10.12 13.38
N ARG A 67 -8.39 11.20 14.12
CA ARG A 67 -9.46 11.94 14.80
C ARG A 67 -10.28 12.79 13.84
N ARG A 68 -9.76 13.08 12.64
CA ARG A 68 -10.48 13.81 11.59
C ARG A 68 -11.55 12.89 11.02
N LYS A 69 -12.76 13.43 10.84
CA LYS A 69 -13.90 12.66 10.35
C LYS A 69 -14.41 13.23 9.04
N LEU A 70 -14.78 12.33 8.12
CA LEU A 70 -15.57 12.64 6.94
C LEU A 70 -16.93 11.94 7.11
N GLY A 71 -17.96 12.71 7.44
CA GLY A 71 -19.21 12.16 7.96
C GLY A 71 -18.99 11.47 9.32
N SER A 72 -19.40 10.21 9.45
CA SER A 72 -19.21 9.40 10.67
C SER A 72 -17.90 8.61 10.70
N LYS A 73 -17.17 8.54 9.58
CA LYS A 73 -15.97 7.71 9.44
C LYS A 73 -14.69 8.52 9.63
N PRO A 74 -13.61 7.93 10.16
CA PRO A 74 -12.29 8.54 10.13
C PRO A 74 -11.88 8.92 8.70
N LEU A 75 -11.19 10.05 8.53
CA LEU A 75 -10.73 10.53 7.23
C LEU A 75 -9.72 9.57 6.59
N ARG A 76 -8.87 8.96 7.43
CA ARG A 76 -7.88 7.95 7.04
C ARG A 76 -8.08 6.69 7.88
N THR A 77 -7.90 5.54 7.24
CA THR A 77 -7.97 4.25 7.90
C THR A 77 -6.58 3.70 8.18
N TYR A 78 -6.52 2.69 9.03
CA TYR A 78 -5.35 1.86 9.25
C TYR A 78 -5.80 0.41 9.35
N ASP A 79 -4.86 -0.52 9.17
CA ASP A 79 -5.12 -1.94 9.34
C ASP A 79 -3.83 -2.66 9.77
N GLU A 80 -3.97 -3.85 10.32
CA GLU A 80 -2.83 -4.71 10.67
C GLU A 80 -2.18 -5.26 9.40
N LEU A 81 -0.85 -5.22 9.36
CA LEU A 81 -0.09 -5.87 8.30
C LEU A 81 -0.23 -7.40 8.45
N PRO A 82 -0.70 -8.13 7.41
CA PRO A 82 -0.95 -9.56 7.52
C PRO A 82 0.29 -10.38 7.91
N LEU A 83 0.05 -11.66 8.23
CA LEU A 83 1.09 -12.66 8.50
C LEU A 83 1.98 -12.35 9.71
N LYS A 84 1.41 -11.74 10.77
CA LYS A 84 2.12 -11.50 12.03
C LYS A 84 2.79 -12.75 12.58
N SER A 85 2.12 -13.90 12.55
CA SER A 85 2.66 -15.19 13.01
C SER A 85 3.87 -15.70 12.22
N PHE A 86 4.16 -15.09 11.07
CA PHE A 86 5.29 -15.43 10.20
C PHE A 86 6.39 -14.35 10.23
N SER A 87 6.26 -13.37 11.12
CA SER A 87 7.31 -12.37 11.42
C SER A 87 8.40 -13.00 12.28
N SER A 88 9.67 -12.72 11.99
CA SER A 88 10.83 -13.22 12.75
C SER A 88 10.90 -12.64 14.16
N ASP A 89 10.45 -11.39 14.31
CA ASP A 89 10.43 -10.60 15.54
C ASP A 89 9.11 -10.73 16.33
N GLY A 90 8.07 -11.33 15.73
CA GLY A 90 6.72 -11.38 16.29
C GLY A 90 6.01 -10.03 16.43
N GLU A 91 6.57 -8.96 15.87
CA GLU A 91 6.04 -7.61 16.06
C GLU A 91 4.68 -7.41 15.36
N THR A 92 3.75 -6.74 16.04
CA THR A 92 2.53 -6.26 15.39
C THR A 92 2.86 -4.99 14.62
N LEU A 93 2.70 -5.03 13.30
CA LEU A 93 2.85 -3.87 12.43
C LEU A 93 1.48 -3.44 11.92
N TYR A 94 1.28 -2.13 11.87
CA TYR A 94 0.10 -1.51 11.27
C TYR A 94 0.53 -0.64 10.10
N PHE A 95 -0.29 -0.61 9.06
CA PHE A 95 -0.12 0.34 7.96
C PHE A 95 -1.24 1.39 7.98
N TYR A 96 -0.86 2.65 7.84
CA TYR A 96 -1.74 3.81 7.97
C TYR A 96 -1.89 4.51 6.62
N GLN A 97 -3.12 4.85 6.24
CA GLN A 97 -3.36 5.67 5.06
C GLN A 97 -2.85 7.08 5.28
N ALA A 98 -1.96 7.54 4.40
CA ALA A 98 -1.39 8.87 4.47
C ALA A 98 -1.41 9.55 3.10
N GLN A 99 -1.28 10.87 3.13
CA GLN A 99 -1.14 11.70 1.95
C GLN A 99 -0.38 12.99 2.25
N THR A 100 0.40 13.43 1.27
CA THR A 100 0.90 14.81 1.19
C THR A 100 0.31 15.51 -0.02
N SER A 101 -0.07 16.78 0.13
CA SER A 101 -0.68 17.56 -0.95
C SER A 101 -0.23 19.00 -0.93
N SER A 102 -0.02 19.55 -2.11
CA SER A 102 0.44 20.92 -2.34
C SER A 102 -0.39 21.57 -3.43
N LEU A 103 -0.76 22.82 -3.21
CA LEU A 103 -1.33 23.71 -4.21
C LEU A 103 -0.59 25.04 -4.13
N CYS A 104 0.23 25.31 -5.13
CA CYS A 104 0.85 26.61 -5.38
C CYS A 104 0.02 27.33 -6.44
N LEU A 105 -0.43 28.55 -6.15
CA LEU A 105 -1.19 29.35 -7.10
C LEU A 105 -0.90 30.84 -6.98
N GLY A 106 -1.06 31.56 -8.07
CA GLY A 106 -0.85 33.01 -8.09
C GLY A 106 -1.02 33.61 -9.48
N PRO A 107 -1.13 34.94 -9.59
CA PRO A 107 -1.12 35.63 -10.88
C PRO A 107 0.17 35.40 -11.67
N ASP A 108 1.31 35.32 -10.96
CA ASP A 108 2.65 35.31 -11.53
C ASP A 108 3.69 34.78 -10.51
N GLU A 109 4.96 34.79 -10.91
CA GLU A 109 6.07 34.26 -10.12
C GLU A 109 6.42 35.10 -8.87
N TRP A 110 5.91 36.33 -8.77
CA TRP A 110 6.22 37.26 -7.67
C TRP A 110 5.17 37.23 -6.56
N PHE A 111 3.90 37.05 -6.95
CA PHE A 111 2.79 36.97 -6.02
C PHE A 111 2.20 35.57 -6.10
N TRP A 112 2.37 34.78 -5.06
CA TRP A 112 1.77 33.45 -5.01
C TRP A 112 1.56 32.97 -3.59
N THR A 113 0.66 32.00 -3.48
CA THR A 113 0.24 31.39 -2.22
C THR A 113 0.46 29.89 -2.31
N GLU A 114 1.00 29.33 -1.24
CA GLU A 114 1.14 27.90 -1.05
C GLU A 114 0.14 27.39 -0.01
N TYR A 115 -0.63 26.38 -0.41
CA TYR A 115 -1.39 25.53 0.51
C TYR A 115 -0.74 24.16 0.58
N PHE A 116 -0.40 23.71 1.79
CA PHE A 116 0.29 22.45 1.99
C PHE A 116 -0.37 21.64 3.10
N LEU A 117 -0.76 20.40 2.78
CA LEU A 117 -1.47 19.49 3.68
C LEU A 117 -0.67 18.21 3.84
N VAL A 118 -0.41 17.82 5.09
CA VAL A 118 0.25 16.55 5.41
C VAL A 118 -0.51 15.79 6.48
N ASP A 119 -0.72 14.50 6.24
CA ASP A 119 -1.18 13.56 7.25
C ASP A 119 -0.05 13.21 8.21
N THR A 120 -0.17 13.60 9.48
CA THR A 120 0.83 13.33 10.55
C THR A 120 0.24 12.59 11.74
N TYR A 121 -0.97 12.03 11.56
CA TYR A 121 -1.72 11.45 12.68
C TYR A 121 -1.09 10.16 13.22
N PHE A 122 -0.36 9.42 12.39
CA PHE A 122 0.22 8.10 12.69
C PHE A 122 1.64 8.21 13.29
N GLY A 123 1.90 7.42 14.34
CA GLY A 123 3.26 7.18 14.84
C GLY A 123 4.03 8.39 15.37
N SER A 124 5.31 8.46 14.97
CA SER A 124 6.33 9.42 15.45
C SER A 124 6.06 10.86 15.06
N GLU A 125 5.19 11.18 14.09
CA GLU A 125 5.01 12.54 13.56
C GLU A 125 3.96 13.36 14.30
N ARG A 126 3.49 12.87 15.46
CA ARG A 126 2.48 13.54 16.30
C ARG A 126 3.02 14.86 16.88
N GLY A 127 2.82 15.93 16.13
CA GLY A 127 3.15 17.30 16.53
C GLY A 127 4.26 17.91 15.69
N LEU A 128 4.23 19.24 15.58
CA LEU A 128 5.16 20.02 14.76
C LEU A 128 6.64 19.69 15.04
N HIS A 129 6.99 19.49 16.32
CA HIS A 129 8.36 19.18 16.75
C HIS A 129 8.88 17.79 16.34
N LYS A 130 8.01 16.85 15.99
CA LYS A 130 8.42 15.53 15.48
C LYS A 130 8.26 15.38 13.97
N TYR A 131 7.44 16.25 13.39
CA TYR A 131 7.35 16.42 11.95
C TYR A 131 8.65 16.98 11.36
N PHE A 132 9.35 17.77 12.16
CA PHE A 132 10.67 18.29 11.85
C PHE A 132 11.72 17.48 12.62
N ASP A 133 12.45 16.59 11.95
CA ASP A 133 13.58 15.86 12.55
C ASP A 133 14.55 16.89 13.20
N ASP A 134 14.74 16.80 14.52
CA ASP A 134 15.75 17.56 15.28
C ASP A 134 15.70 19.09 15.18
N CYS A 135 14.52 19.66 14.97
CA CYS A 135 14.35 21.10 14.79
C CYS A 135 13.86 21.81 16.06
N LYS A 136 14.61 22.80 16.57
CA LYS A 136 14.12 23.64 17.66
C LYS A 136 13.02 24.58 17.15
N TYR A 137 11.97 24.72 17.95
CA TYR A 137 10.88 25.66 17.65
C TYR A 137 11.41 27.08 17.48
N GLY A 138 10.92 27.79 16.45
CA GLY A 138 11.30 29.18 16.19
C GLY A 138 12.53 29.36 15.28
N GLU A 139 13.21 28.31 14.85
CA GLU A 139 14.38 28.42 13.94
C GLU A 139 14.01 28.61 12.45
N GLY A 140 12.73 28.83 12.15
CA GLY A 140 12.26 29.17 10.82
C GLY A 140 12.40 28.05 9.79
N PHE A 141 12.24 26.78 10.19
CA PHE A 141 12.27 25.65 9.26
C PHE A 141 11.14 25.69 8.25
N ASP A 142 11.40 25.14 7.06
CA ASP A 142 10.45 25.03 5.96
C ASP A 142 9.54 23.78 6.13
N PRO A 143 8.23 23.95 6.44
CA PRO A 143 7.31 22.83 6.61
C PRO A 143 7.08 22.02 5.34
N PRO A 144 6.81 22.61 4.15
CA PRO A 144 6.69 21.86 2.91
C PRO A 144 7.90 20.99 2.54
N LEU A 145 9.12 21.37 2.92
CA LEU A 145 10.33 20.56 2.75
C LEU A 145 10.61 19.58 3.90
N GLY A 146 9.71 19.52 4.90
CA GLY A 146 9.82 18.59 6.03
C GLY A 146 11.06 18.85 6.87
N GLY A 147 11.35 20.13 7.12
CA GLY A 147 12.49 20.59 7.93
C GLY A 147 13.82 20.65 7.17
N GLN A 148 13.90 20.14 5.94
CA GLN A 148 15.10 20.23 5.11
C GLN A 148 15.18 21.58 4.39
N GLY A 149 15.33 22.64 5.18
CA GLY A 149 15.39 24.01 4.68
C GLY A 149 14.93 25.01 5.74
N LYS A 150 15.25 26.27 5.51
CA LYS A 150 14.78 27.39 6.33
C LYS A 150 13.99 28.35 5.45
N LEU A 151 12.88 28.86 5.98
CA LEU A 151 12.08 29.92 5.38
C LEU A 151 12.88 31.21 5.17
N THR A 152 14.00 31.39 5.90
CA THR A 152 14.95 32.49 5.65
C THR A 152 15.66 32.39 4.31
N ASN A 153 15.71 31.20 3.71
CA ASN A 153 16.21 31.00 2.35
C ASN A 153 15.02 31.10 1.38
N ALA A 154 14.61 32.33 1.10
CA ALA A 154 13.44 32.61 0.27
C ALA A 154 13.60 32.00 -1.13
N ARG A 155 12.63 31.18 -1.54
CA ARG A 155 12.50 30.69 -2.90
C ARG A 155 11.45 31.54 -3.60
N TYR A 156 11.89 32.38 -4.53
CA TYR A 156 11.00 33.30 -5.24
C TYR A 156 10.26 32.60 -6.38
N ASP A 157 10.94 31.73 -7.15
CA ASP A 157 10.30 31.04 -8.26
C ASP A 157 9.39 29.90 -7.74
N PRO A 158 8.07 29.96 -7.99
CA PRO A 158 7.13 28.96 -7.52
C PRO A 158 7.35 27.58 -8.15
N ARG A 159 7.91 27.51 -9.36
CA ARG A 159 8.20 26.26 -10.07
C ARG A 159 9.38 25.55 -9.43
N GLU A 160 10.43 26.29 -9.13
CA GLU A 160 11.59 25.78 -8.38
C GLU A 160 11.14 25.20 -7.04
N TYR A 161 10.37 25.98 -6.29
CA TYR A 161 9.90 25.55 -4.98
C TYR A 161 8.95 24.35 -5.06
N TRP A 162 8.08 24.31 -6.07
CA TRP A 162 7.21 23.16 -6.34
C TRP A 162 8.00 21.88 -6.64
N LEU A 163 9.02 21.94 -7.51
CA LEU A 163 9.90 20.80 -7.80
C LEU A 163 10.64 20.32 -6.56
N MET A 164 11.15 21.23 -5.73
CA MET A 164 11.80 20.88 -4.47
C MET A 164 10.86 20.10 -3.54
N LYS A 165 9.60 20.56 -3.41
CA LYS A 165 8.57 19.86 -2.62
C LYS A 165 8.25 18.48 -3.19
N VAL A 166 8.04 18.37 -4.51
CA VAL A 166 7.79 17.08 -5.16
C VAL A 166 8.94 16.11 -4.93
N ASN A 167 10.18 16.54 -5.18
CA ASN A 167 11.37 15.73 -4.94
C ASN A 167 11.43 15.22 -3.49
N ARG A 168 11.28 16.13 -2.52
CA ARG A 168 11.31 15.77 -1.09
C ARG A 168 10.20 14.80 -0.70
N ARG A 169 8.96 15.04 -1.17
CA ARG A 169 7.79 14.25 -0.76
C ARG A 169 7.67 12.94 -1.51
N MET A 170 8.14 12.88 -2.75
CA MET A 170 8.33 11.62 -3.45
C MET A 170 9.37 10.76 -2.70
N ALA A 171 10.52 11.33 -2.31
CA ALA A 171 11.51 10.61 -1.52
C ALA A 171 10.99 10.12 -0.17
N GLN A 172 10.17 10.92 0.52
CA GLN A 172 9.49 10.46 1.74
C GLN A 172 8.55 9.29 1.45
N ALA A 173 7.65 9.42 0.46
CA ALA A 173 6.72 8.36 0.11
C ALA A 173 7.44 7.07 -0.31
N THR A 174 8.52 7.15 -1.08
CA THR A 174 9.36 6.01 -1.46
C THR A 174 9.94 5.29 -0.24
N ARG A 175 10.44 6.02 0.76
CA ARG A 175 10.97 5.42 2.00
C ARG A 175 9.88 4.68 2.79
N GLU A 176 8.69 5.28 2.90
CA GLU A 176 7.55 4.64 3.57
C GLU A 176 7.11 3.36 2.83
N TRP A 177 7.06 3.43 1.50
CA TRP A 177 6.76 2.27 0.67
C TRP A 177 7.81 1.18 0.77
N PHE A 178 9.08 1.55 0.77
CA PHE A 178 10.19 0.61 0.93
C PHE A 178 10.04 -0.14 2.26
N ALA A 179 9.88 0.57 3.38
CA ALA A 179 9.74 -0.03 4.70
C ALA A 179 8.53 -0.98 4.78
N LEU A 180 7.39 -0.58 4.21
CA LEU A 180 6.18 -1.42 4.18
C LEU A 180 6.38 -2.68 3.33
N VAL A 181 6.88 -2.51 2.10
CA VAL A 181 7.03 -3.62 1.15
C VAL A 181 8.09 -4.61 1.64
N ASP A 182 9.18 -4.12 2.22
CA ASP A 182 10.25 -4.98 2.76
C ASP A 182 9.72 -5.85 3.91
N ALA A 183 9.10 -5.24 4.93
CA ALA A 183 8.50 -5.96 6.04
C ALA A 183 7.43 -6.97 5.58
N PHE A 184 6.62 -6.58 4.59
CA PHE A 184 5.59 -7.48 4.06
C PHE A 184 6.20 -8.62 3.23
N ASP A 185 7.23 -8.35 2.42
CA ASP A 185 7.92 -9.34 1.59
C ASP A 185 8.61 -10.41 2.45
N GLU A 186 9.23 -10.02 3.57
CA GLU A 186 9.80 -10.97 4.53
C GLU A 186 8.73 -11.92 5.10
N ARG A 187 7.61 -11.38 5.59
CA ARG A 187 6.50 -12.19 6.10
C ARG A 187 5.92 -13.11 5.03
N MET A 188 5.77 -12.61 3.80
CA MET A 188 5.29 -13.40 2.66
C MET A 188 6.26 -14.53 2.29
N LYS A 189 7.59 -14.30 2.33
CA LYS A 189 8.60 -15.35 2.11
C LYS A 189 8.50 -16.43 3.20
N SER A 190 8.41 -16.03 4.46
CA SER A 190 8.28 -16.93 5.60
C SER A 190 7.04 -17.81 5.48
N TYR A 191 5.88 -17.20 5.26
CA TYR A 191 4.62 -17.90 5.01
C TYR A 191 4.72 -18.90 3.86
N ARG A 192 5.27 -18.46 2.72
CA ARG A 192 5.45 -19.32 1.54
C ARG A 192 6.30 -20.55 1.86
N ASN A 193 7.39 -20.38 2.61
CA ASN A 193 8.27 -21.50 2.96
C ASN A 193 7.55 -22.49 3.90
N THR A 194 6.72 -22.01 4.83
CA THR A 194 5.90 -22.88 5.69
C THR A 194 4.90 -23.70 4.88
N ILE A 195 4.22 -23.08 3.91
CA ILE A 195 3.19 -23.78 3.14
C ILE A 195 3.73 -24.58 1.95
N ALA A 196 5.02 -24.46 1.59
CA ALA A 196 5.61 -25.11 0.42
C ALA A 196 5.51 -26.65 0.47
N GLY A 197 5.59 -27.24 1.66
CA GLY A 197 5.48 -28.69 1.86
C GLY A 197 4.06 -29.22 2.01
N LEU A 198 3.05 -28.34 2.07
CA LEU A 198 1.66 -28.74 2.27
C LEU A 198 1.00 -29.06 0.93
N SER A 199 0.40 -30.24 0.80
CA SER A 199 -0.29 -30.68 -0.41
C SER A 199 -1.75 -30.20 -0.50
N GLY A 200 -2.35 -29.83 0.63
CA GLY A 200 -3.74 -29.37 0.72
C GLY A 200 -3.93 -28.28 1.78
N ASP A 201 -5.11 -27.66 1.78
CA ASP A 201 -5.52 -26.70 2.81
C ASP A 201 -6.07 -27.43 4.05
N ASP A 202 -6.19 -26.74 5.17
CA ASP A 202 -6.82 -27.27 6.37
C ASP A 202 -8.36 -27.24 6.28
N VAL A 203 -9.04 -27.81 7.28
CA VAL A 203 -10.51 -27.90 7.36
C VAL A 203 -11.16 -26.51 7.32
N ASP A 204 -10.51 -25.54 7.96
CA ASP A 204 -11.02 -24.17 8.11
C ASP A 204 -10.71 -23.30 6.89
N LYS A 205 -10.04 -23.87 5.87
CA LYS A 205 -9.55 -23.20 4.66
C LYS A 205 -8.68 -22.01 5.00
N THR A 206 -7.87 -22.13 6.05
CA THR A 206 -7.07 -21.02 6.57
C THR A 206 -6.10 -20.51 5.52
N HIS A 207 -5.47 -21.39 4.73
CA HIS A 207 -4.51 -20.96 3.71
C HIS A 207 -5.19 -20.29 2.53
N THR A 208 -6.35 -20.78 2.10
CA THR A 208 -7.18 -20.13 1.06
C THR A 208 -7.59 -18.73 1.49
N LYS A 209 -8.13 -18.57 2.71
CA LYS A 209 -8.52 -17.26 3.27
C LYS A 209 -7.33 -16.32 3.40
N THR A 210 -6.21 -16.83 3.91
CA THR A 210 -4.97 -16.06 4.08
C THR A 210 -4.43 -15.60 2.72
N LEU A 211 -4.35 -16.48 1.73
CA LEU A 211 -3.92 -16.13 0.37
C LEU A 211 -4.84 -15.09 -0.27
N GLY A 212 -6.16 -15.23 -0.13
CA GLY A 212 -7.11 -14.22 -0.60
C GLY A 212 -6.89 -12.85 0.04
N CYS A 213 -6.67 -12.80 1.36
CA CYS A 213 -6.32 -11.58 2.07
C CYS A 213 -4.99 -10.98 1.58
N LEU A 214 -3.96 -11.80 1.38
CA LEU A 214 -2.67 -11.37 0.86
C LEU A 214 -2.78 -10.75 -0.52
N ILE A 215 -3.48 -11.41 -1.45
CA ILE A 215 -3.70 -10.90 -2.81
C ILE A 215 -4.41 -9.54 -2.75
N ALA A 216 -5.45 -9.40 -1.93
CA ALA A 216 -6.17 -8.14 -1.77
C ALA A 216 -5.28 -7.02 -1.22
N LYS A 217 -4.42 -7.30 -0.23
CA LYS A 217 -3.47 -6.30 0.30
C LYS A 217 -2.37 -5.95 -0.71
N ILE A 218 -1.86 -6.93 -1.45
CA ILE A 218 -0.89 -6.69 -2.52
C ILE A 218 -1.49 -5.77 -3.58
N GLN A 219 -2.70 -6.06 -4.05
CA GLN A 219 -3.41 -5.24 -5.02
C GLN A 219 -3.64 -3.81 -4.52
N LEU A 220 -4.02 -3.66 -3.24
CA LEU A 220 -4.19 -2.36 -2.59
C LEU A 220 -2.90 -1.53 -2.65
N PHE A 221 -1.76 -2.14 -2.29
CA PHE A 221 -0.47 -1.46 -2.25
C PHE A 221 0.08 -1.18 -3.66
N ALA A 222 0.07 -2.19 -4.53
CA ALA A 222 0.54 -2.06 -5.91
C ALA A 222 -0.30 -1.06 -6.73
N GLY A 223 -1.61 -0.99 -6.48
CA GLY A 223 -2.52 -0.01 -7.06
C GLY A 223 -2.20 1.42 -6.62
N CYS A 224 -1.99 1.62 -5.30
CA CYS A 224 -1.62 2.93 -4.76
C CYS A 224 -0.24 3.41 -5.28
N ILE A 225 0.75 2.52 -5.37
CA ILE A 225 2.05 2.86 -5.97
C ILE A 225 1.88 3.18 -7.47
N GLY A 226 1.09 2.37 -8.18
CA GLY A 226 0.78 2.55 -9.60
C GLY A 226 0.17 3.93 -9.90
N GLY A 227 -0.84 4.34 -9.11
CA GLY A 227 -1.49 5.64 -9.28
C GLY A 227 -0.52 6.83 -9.19
N THR A 228 0.46 6.77 -8.28
CA THR A 228 1.48 7.83 -8.18
C THR A 228 2.44 7.82 -9.38
N ILE A 229 2.87 6.64 -9.83
CA ILE A 229 3.74 6.49 -11.01
C ILE A 229 3.03 7.02 -12.27
N ASP A 230 1.78 6.62 -12.48
CA ASP A 230 1.01 6.97 -13.67
C ASP A 230 0.72 8.49 -13.68
N ALA A 231 0.36 9.08 -12.53
CA ALA A 231 0.16 10.52 -12.42
C ALA A 231 1.44 11.34 -12.67
N TRP A 232 2.61 10.86 -12.23
CA TRP A 232 3.89 11.53 -12.53
C TRP A 232 4.21 11.42 -14.02
N ARG A 233 4.04 10.23 -14.60
CA ARG A 233 4.29 10.00 -16.03
C ARG A 233 3.41 10.90 -16.91
N GLU A 234 2.12 11.01 -16.59
CA GLU A 234 1.20 11.90 -17.31
C GLU A 234 1.69 13.36 -17.28
N LEU A 235 2.11 13.86 -16.11
CA LEU A 235 2.67 15.20 -16.02
C LEU A 235 3.95 15.34 -16.84
N TYR A 236 4.86 14.37 -16.72
CA TYR A 236 6.13 14.40 -17.44
C TYR A 236 5.90 14.44 -18.96
N GLU A 237 5.07 13.54 -19.49
CA GLU A 237 4.78 13.49 -20.93
C GLU A 237 4.09 14.76 -21.45
N THR A 238 3.23 15.40 -20.65
CA THR A 238 2.42 16.54 -21.09
C THR A 238 3.02 17.91 -20.79
N LYS A 239 3.84 18.02 -19.73
CA LYS A 239 4.30 19.31 -19.16
C LYS A 239 5.81 19.34 -18.89
N HIS A 240 6.59 18.33 -19.25
CA HIS A 240 8.05 18.36 -19.07
C HIS A 240 8.75 19.63 -19.59
N PRO A 241 8.41 20.20 -20.78
CA PRO A 241 9.03 21.44 -21.26
C PRO A 241 8.89 22.62 -20.29
N TYR A 242 7.84 22.64 -19.47
CA TYR A 242 7.59 23.68 -18.48
C TYR A 242 8.70 23.78 -17.42
N PHE A 243 9.36 22.66 -17.11
CA PHE A 243 10.42 22.59 -16.11
C PHE A 243 11.82 22.48 -16.71
N THR A 244 11.94 22.12 -17.98
CA THR A 244 13.22 21.97 -18.68
C THR A 244 13.48 23.13 -19.62
N THR A 245 12.82 23.18 -20.77
CA THR A 245 13.00 24.23 -21.79
C THR A 245 12.71 25.63 -21.25
N PHE A 246 11.68 25.77 -20.42
CA PHE A 246 11.27 27.05 -19.81
C PHE A 246 11.71 27.19 -18.35
N GLY A 247 12.54 26.26 -17.87
CA GLY A 247 13.08 26.24 -16.51
C GLY A 247 14.56 26.59 -16.46
N LYS A 248 15.14 26.46 -15.26
CA LYS A 248 16.58 26.67 -15.04
C LYS A 248 17.32 25.33 -15.13
N PRO A 249 18.55 25.29 -15.68
CA PRO A 249 19.34 24.05 -15.76
C PRO A 249 19.57 23.37 -14.40
N GLU A 250 19.71 24.16 -13.32
CA GLU A 250 19.86 23.63 -11.96
C GLU A 250 18.66 22.80 -11.48
N TRP A 251 17.46 22.95 -12.08
CA TRP A 251 16.28 22.19 -11.69
C TRP A 251 16.32 20.74 -12.15
N GLN A 252 17.20 20.41 -13.11
CA GLN A 252 17.39 19.05 -13.59
C GLN A 252 17.73 18.08 -12.47
N VAL A 253 18.49 18.52 -11.46
CA VAL A 253 18.83 17.69 -10.30
C VAL A 253 17.60 17.25 -9.50
N PHE A 254 16.54 18.05 -9.48
CA PHE A 254 15.29 17.70 -8.81
C PHE A 254 14.50 16.69 -9.65
N LEU A 255 14.43 16.90 -10.96
CA LEU A 255 13.77 15.98 -11.89
C LEU A 255 14.43 14.59 -11.86
N ASP A 256 15.76 14.54 -11.97
CA ASP A 256 16.52 13.29 -11.93
C ASP A 256 16.27 12.50 -10.63
N ARG A 257 16.20 13.20 -9.49
CA ARG A 257 15.89 12.57 -8.19
C ARG A 257 14.45 12.12 -8.10
N ILE A 258 13.49 12.85 -8.67
CA ILE A 258 12.10 12.41 -8.73
C ILE A 258 12.00 11.14 -9.58
N ASP A 259 12.65 11.11 -10.74
CA ASP A 259 12.65 9.95 -11.63
C ASP A 259 13.31 8.73 -10.99
N GLN A 260 14.41 8.90 -10.25
CA GLN A 260 15.01 7.84 -9.44
C GLN A 260 14.01 7.26 -8.43
N ASN A 261 13.23 8.11 -7.75
CA ASN A 261 12.19 7.66 -6.84
C ASN A 261 11.06 6.91 -7.56
N VAL A 262 10.64 7.38 -8.75
CA VAL A 262 9.61 6.72 -9.56
C VAL A 262 10.07 5.36 -10.07
N VAL A 263 11.34 5.23 -10.43
CA VAL A 263 11.97 3.94 -10.78
C VAL A 263 11.95 3.00 -9.58
N GLU A 264 12.27 3.48 -8.39
CA GLU A 264 12.24 2.66 -7.17
C GLU A 264 10.82 2.23 -6.79
N LEU A 265 9.85 3.14 -6.86
CA LEU A 265 8.42 2.81 -6.71
C LEU A 265 7.99 1.74 -7.72
N SER A 266 8.44 1.85 -8.98
CA SER A 266 8.16 0.85 -10.03
C SER A 266 8.79 -0.51 -9.70
N ARG A 267 9.98 -0.54 -9.09
CA ARG A 267 10.63 -1.76 -8.60
C ARG A 267 9.82 -2.41 -7.49
N LEU A 268 9.38 -1.64 -6.48
CA LEU A 268 8.57 -2.11 -5.37
C LEU A 268 7.21 -2.66 -5.85
N ARG A 269 6.54 -1.94 -6.77
CA ARG A 269 5.29 -2.41 -7.39
C ARG A 269 5.49 -3.74 -8.12
N ARG A 270 6.55 -3.87 -8.92
CA ARG A 270 6.85 -5.13 -9.64
C ARG A 270 7.12 -6.29 -8.68
N LEU A 271 7.82 -6.04 -7.57
CA LEU A 271 8.05 -7.04 -6.54
C LEU A 271 6.71 -7.55 -5.97
N LEU A 272 5.82 -6.63 -5.59
CA LEU A 272 4.49 -6.96 -5.10
C LEU A 272 3.67 -7.79 -6.11
N LEU A 273 3.61 -7.36 -7.38
CA LEU A 273 2.89 -8.09 -8.43
C LEU A 273 3.47 -9.49 -8.67
N ALA A 274 4.80 -9.63 -8.67
CA ALA A 274 5.45 -10.94 -8.77
C ALA A 274 5.14 -11.86 -7.58
N ARG A 275 4.85 -11.31 -6.40
CA ARG A 275 4.33 -12.09 -5.26
C ARG A 275 2.88 -12.48 -5.46
N GLN A 276 2.05 -11.57 -5.95
CA GLN A 276 0.65 -11.84 -6.27
C GLN A 276 0.52 -13.05 -7.20
N ASP A 277 1.25 -13.05 -8.33
CA ASP A 277 1.19 -14.13 -9.33
C ASP A 277 1.50 -15.51 -8.71
N ARG A 278 2.50 -15.56 -7.82
CA ARG A 278 2.86 -16.79 -7.11
C ARG A 278 1.77 -17.25 -6.16
N PHE A 279 1.16 -16.31 -5.41
CA PHE A 279 0.08 -16.63 -4.48
C PHE A 279 -1.22 -17.01 -5.19
N GLU A 280 -1.54 -16.37 -6.31
CA GLU A 280 -2.67 -16.75 -7.16
C GLU A 280 -2.50 -18.15 -7.73
N SER A 281 -1.30 -18.48 -8.24
CA SER A 281 -0.99 -19.83 -8.69
C SER A 281 -1.22 -20.84 -7.56
N ARG A 282 -0.71 -20.56 -6.36
CA ARG A 282 -0.90 -21.44 -5.19
C ARG A 282 -2.37 -21.57 -4.78
N LEU A 283 -3.12 -20.48 -4.79
CA LEU A 283 -4.55 -20.47 -4.49
C LEU A 283 -5.33 -21.33 -5.49
N ARG A 284 -5.02 -21.23 -6.79
CA ARG A 284 -5.61 -22.08 -7.82
C ARG A 284 -5.33 -23.57 -7.57
N HIS A 285 -4.14 -23.94 -7.08
CA HIS A 285 -3.86 -25.34 -6.73
C HIS A 285 -4.77 -25.84 -5.60
N TYR A 286 -4.99 -25.06 -4.55
CA TYR A 286 -5.88 -25.45 -3.45
C TYR A 286 -7.34 -25.60 -3.88
N VAL A 287 -7.80 -24.76 -4.82
CA VAL A 287 -9.19 -24.80 -5.31
C VAL A 287 -9.39 -25.87 -6.40
N ALA A 288 -8.43 -26.02 -7.31
CA ALA A 288 -8.57 -26.89 -8.49
C ALA A 288 -8.31 -28.37 -8.18
N PHE A 289 -7.45 -28.70 -7.21
CA PHE A 289 -7.11 -30.11 -6.93
C PHE A 289 -8.33 -30.98 -6.57
N PRO A 290 -9.25 -30.55 -5.67
CA PRO A 290 -10.47 -31.31 -5.39
C PRO A 290 -11.42 -31.41 -6.59
N LEU A 291 -11.51 -30.34 -7.40
CA LEU A 291 -12.38 -30.28 -8.57
C LEU A 291 -11.87 -31.21 -9.69
N LEU A 292 -10.57 -31.12 -10.01
CA LEU A 292 -9.93 -31.92 -11.05
C LEU A 292 -9.94 -33.42 -10.70
N PHE A 293 -9.72 -33.76 -9.43
CA PHE A 293 -9.80 -35.13 -8.97
C PHE A 293 -11.22 -35.70 -9.11
N SER A 294 -12.24 -34.94 -8.72
CA SER A 294 -13.63 -35.35 -8.93
C SER A 294 -13.94 -35.49 -10.42
N THR A 295 -13.58 -34.53 -11.27
CA THR A 295 -13.85 -34.64 -12.71
C THR A 295 -13.12 -35.82 -13.36
N ALA A 296 -11.88 -36.12 -12.96
CA ALA A 296 -11.13 -37.26 -13.47
C ALA A 296 -11.77 -38.60 -13.07
N LEU A 297 -12.30 -38.68 -11.85
CA LEU A 297 -12.98 -39.88 -11.36
C LEU A 297 -14.28 -40.17 -12.14
N PHE A 298 -14.92 -39.15 -12.72
CA PHE A 298 -16.09 -39.29 -13.59
C PHE A 298 -15.79 -39.35 -15.09
N SER A 299 -14.61 -38.91 -15.55
CA SER A 299 -14.27 -38.90 -16.98
C SER A 299 -13.61 -40.20 -17.44
N VAL A 300 -12.88 -40.88 -16.55
CA VAL A 300 -12.41 -42.23 -16.83
C VAL A 300 -13.62 -43.15 -16.62
N ASN A 301 -13.97 -44.00 -17.59
CA ASN A 301 -15.17 -44.87 -17.64
C ASN A 301 -15.31 -45.89 -16.47
N PHE A 302 -14.80 -45.61 -15.27
CA PHE A 302 -14.92 -46.44 -14.08
C PHE A 302 -16.36 -46.49 -13.55
N ILE A 303 -17.15 -45.42 -13.69
CA ILE A 303 -18.53 -45.37 -13.18
C ILE A 303 -19.38 -44.57 -14.19
N GLN A 304 -20.34 -45.22 -14.85
CA GLN A 304 -21.43 -44.55 -15.58
C GLN A 304 -22.71 -44.65 -14.74
N PRO A 305 -22.92 -43.75 -13.78
CA PRO A 305 -24.12 -43.78 -12.97
C PRO A 305 -25.32 -43.24 -13.77
N ALA A 306 -26.50 -43.83 -13.56
CA ALA A 306 -27.76 -43.38 -14.16
C ALA A 306 -28.08 -41.89 -13.85
N HIS A 307 -27.53 -41.35 -12.76
CA HIS A 307 -27.63 -39.94 -12.38
C HIS A 307 -26.23 -39.38 -12.06
N PRO A 308 -25.57 -38.66 -12.99
CA PRO A 308 -24.19 -38.21 -12.83
C PRO A 308 -24.00 -37.13 -11.76
N ILE A 309 -24.98 -36.25 -11.57
CA ILE A 309 -24.86 -35.11 -10.64
C ILE A 309 -24.82 -35.55 -9.16
N PRO A 310 -25.72 -36.43 -8.66
CA PRO A 310 -25.65 -36.91 -7.27
C PRO A 310 -24.35 -37.66 -6.97
N TRP A 311 -23.86 -38.47 -7.91
CA TRP A 311 -22.59 -39.18 -7.75
C TRP A 311 -21.40 -38.23 -7.78
N PHE A 312 -21.42 -37.22 -8.65
CA PHE A 312 -20.40 -36.16 -8.66
C PHE A 312 -20.29 -35.47 -7.30
N LEU A 313 -21.42 -35.09 -6.72
CA LEU A 313 -21.46 -34.48 -5.39
C LEU A 313 -21.01 -35.45 -4.29
N ALA A 314 -21.50 -36.69 -4.29
CA ALA A 314 -21.12 -37.71 -3.32
C ALA A 314 -19.62 -38.00 -3.36
N THR A 315 -19.03 -38.01 -4.55
CA THR A 315 -17.61 -38.30 -4.71
C THR A 315 -16.77 -37.09 -4.38
N LEU A 316 -17.17 -35.86 -4.76
CA LEU A 316 -16.53 -34.64 -4.28
C LEU A 316 -16.48 -34.58 -2.74
N VAL A 317 -17.56 -35.00 -2.07
CA VAL A 317 -17.62 -35.11 -0.61
C VAL A 317 -16.67 -36.20 -0.11
N MET A 318 -16.72 -37.41 -0.67
CA MET A 318 -15.87 -38.53 -0.26
C MET A 318 -14.38 -38.26 -0.50
N THR A 319 -14.01 -37.65 -1.61
CA THR A 319 -12.63 -37.34 -1.95
C THR A 319 -12.10 -36.17 -1.13
N SER A 320 -12.94 -35.18 -0.82
CA SER A 320 -12.63 -34.15 0.18
C SER A 320 -12.41 -34.78 1.57
N LEU A 321 -13.22 -35.76 1.96
CA LEU A 321 -13.06 -36.51 3.22
C LEU A 321 -11.81 -37.41 3.24
N LEU A 322 -11.44 -38.00 2.10
CA LEU A 322 -10.26 -38.86 1.99
C LEU A 322 -8.96 -38.05 1.97
N ASN A 323 -8.94 -36.94 1.21
CA ASN A 323 -7.86 -35.96 1.27
C ASN A 323 -7.74 -35.36 2.69
N TYR A 324 -8.86 -35.12 3.35
CA TYR A 324 -8.92 -34.74 4.76
C TYR A 324 -8.28 -35.78 5.68
N MET A 325 -8.59 -37.07 5.51
CA MET A 325 -8.00 -38.14 6.32
C MET A 325 -6.50 -38.35 6.08
N LEU A 326 -6.03 -38.09 4.86
CA LEU A 326 -4.60 -38.19 4.50
C LEU A 326 -3.80 -36.95 4.96
N ALA A 327 -4.39 -35.77 4.90
CA ALA A 327 -3.77 -34.51 5.33
C ALA A 327 -3.79 -34.34 6.86
N SER A 328 -4.85 -34.80 7.55
CA SER A 328 -4.85 -34.86 9.01
C SER A 328 -3.95 -36.04 9.43
N HIS A 329 -2.81 -35.74 10.06
CA HIS A 329 -1.83 -36.73 10.54
C HIS A 329 -2.37 -37.63 11.69
N ARG A 330 -3.68 -37.89 11.77
CA ARG A 330 -4.38 -38.69 12.78
C ARG A 330 -4.97 -39.96 12.17
N ILE A 331 -4.12 -40.91 11.80
CA ILE A 331 -4.58 -42.28 11.54
C ILE A 331 -4.34 -43.14 12.80
N PRO A 332 -5.39 -43.72 13.43
CA PRO A 332 -5.24 -44.69 14.53
C PRO A 332 -4.46 -45.96 14.13
N PHE A 333 -4.38 -46.23 12.83
CA PHE A 333 -3.72 -47.38 12.23
C PHE A 333 -2.22 -47.47 12.55
N ARG A 334 -1.51 -46.34 12.69
CA ARG A 334 -0.10 -46.35 13.14
C ARG A 334 0.05 -46.70 14.61
N ARG A 335 -0.91 -46.34 15.48
CA ARG A 335 -0.94 -46.80 16.90
C ARG A 335 -1.19 -48.31 16.98
N HIS A 336 -1.96 -48.87 16.06
CA HIS A 336 -2.22 -50.31 15.99
C HIS A 336 -1.03 -51.09 15.42
N LEU A 337 -0.34 -50.57 14.39
CA LEU A 337 0.88 -51.18 13.85
C LEU A 337 2.06 -51.12 14.83
N ARG A 338 2.22 -50.02 15.60
CA ARG A 338 3.26 -49.95 16.65
C ARG A 338 3.01 -50.93 17.79
N ARG A 339 1.74 -51.22 18.12
CA ARG A 339 1.37 -52.23 19.13
C ARG A 339 1.56 -53.66 18.62
N ARG A 340 1.47 -53.91 17.31
CA ARG A 340 1.70 -55.24 16.73
C ARG A 340 3.18 -55.55 16.43
N LEU A 341 4.02 -54.54 16.21
CA LEU A 341 5.45 -54.74 15.91
C LEU A 341 6.39 -54.49 17.10
N GLY A 342 5.89 -53.97 18.24
CA GLY A 342 6.70 -53.73 19.45
C GLY A 342 6.59 -54.83 20.52
N GLY A 343 5.89 -55.94 20.25
CA GLY A 343 5.65 -57.02 21.20
C GLY A 343 6.70 -58.13 21.15
N SER A 344 7.99 -57.82 21.26
CA SER A 344 9.01 -58.81 21.65
C SER A 344 10.28 -58.12 22.14
N ALA A 345 10.25 -57.65 23.37
CA ALA A 345 11.45 -57.39 24.17
C ALA A 345 11.03 -57.21 25.64
N ASN A 346 10.82 -58.33 26.32
CA ASN A 346 10.91 -58.42 27.77
C ASN A 346 11.72 -59.68 28.08
N LEU A 347 13.01 -59.50 28.37
CA LEU A 347 13.72 -60.35 29.31
C LEU A 347 14.16 -59.48 30.47
N SER A 348 13.83 -59.98 31.64
CA SER A 348 13.86 -59.41 32.98
C SER A 348 15.29 -59.29 33.55
N PRO A 349 15.46 -58.65 34.72
CA PRO A 349 16.73 -58.11 35.18
C PRO A 349 17.54 -59.11 36.00
N VAL A 350 18.87 -58.92 35.99
CA VAL A 350 19.77 -59.16 37.12
C VAL A 350 20.60 -57.90 37.29
#